data_AF-A0A661VWH6-F1
#
_entry.id   AF-A0A661VWH6-F1
#
_cell.length_a   1.000
_cell.length_b   1.000
_cell.length_c   1.000
_cell.angle_alpha   90.00
_cell.angle_beta   90.00
_cell.angle_gamma   90.00
#
_symmetry.space_group_name_H-M   'P 1'
#
loop_
_entity.id
_entity.type
_entity.pdbx_description
1 polymer ?
#
loop_
_entity_poly.entity_id
_entity_poly.type
_entity_poly.pdbx_seq_one_letter_code
_entity_poly.pdbx_strand_id
1 'polypeptide(L)'
;MLQRVELEQKRLADYLPVVGEEVIEEIRSLAEPLRGARVVHVNATAFGGGVAEMLQTLVPLMCDVGLDAEWQVIEGEDEFFN
;
A
#
# COMPACT_ATOMS: atom_id res chain seq x y z
N MET A 1 17.41 10.19 3.11
CA MET A 1 16.23 11.03 2.74
C MET A 1 15.02 10.11 2.53
N LEU A 2 13.76 10.58 2.64
CA LEU A 2 12.58 9.77 2.31
C LEU A 2 12.18 9.98 0.84
N GLN A 3 12.05 8.90 0.09
CA GLN A 3 11.60 8.93 -1.31
C GLN A 3 10.25 8.26 -1.46
N ARG A 4 9.32 8.91 -2.15
CA ARG A 4 8.02 8.34 -2.49
C ARG A 4 8.18 7.27 -3.56
N VAL A 5 7.52 6.13 -3.38
CA VAL A 5 7.45 5.05 -4.37
C VAL A 5 6.24 5.27 -5.28
N GLU A 6 6.48 5.25 -6.59
CA GLU A 6 5.41 5.26 -7.59
C GLU A 6 4.71 3.90 -7.64
N LEU A 7 3.38 3.91 -7.67
CA LEU A 7 2.55 2.73 -7.54
C LEU A 7 1.54 2.64 -8.67
N GLU A 8 1.31 1.43 -9.18
CA GLU A 8 0.23 1.17 -10.11
C GLU A 8 -1.13 1.20 -9.42
N GLN A 9 -2.17 1.52 -10.18
CA GLN A 9 -3.54 1.41 -9.68
C GLN A 9 -3.94 -0.07 -9.60
N LYS A 10 -4.58 -0.47 -8.50
CA LYS A 10 -5.23 -1.77 -8.34
C LYS A 10 -6.62 -1.57 -7.77
N ARG A 11 -7.55 -2.44 -8.11
CA ARG A 11 -8.93 -2.35 -7.64
C ARG A 11 -9.26 -3.55 -6.78
N LEU A 12 -9.90 -3.32 -5.65
CA LEU A 12 -10.36 -4.39 -4.78
C LEU A 12 -11.33 -5.32 -5.52
N ALA A 13 -12.12 -4.75 -6.44
CA ALA A 13 -13.05 -5.50 -7.29
C ALA A 13 -12.37 -6.57 -8.18
N ASP A 14 -11.08 -6.41 -8.51
CA ASP A 14 -10.35 -7.40 -9.30
C ASP A 14 -10.18 -8.74 -8.55
N TYR A 15 -10.35 -8.73 -7.22
CA TYR A 15 -10.25 -9.91 -6.35
C TYR A 15 -11.60 -10.60 -6.09
N LEU A 16 -12.72 -10.06 -6.60
CA LEU A 16 -14.05 -10.63 -6.43
C LEU A 16 -14.15 -12.12 -6.85
N PRO A 17 -13.53 -12.58 -7.96
CA PRO A 17 -13.55 -14.00 -8.33
C PRO A 17 -12.81 -14.94 -7.36
N VAL A 18 -11.98 -14.40 -6.47
CA VAL A 18 -11.13 -15.17 -5.55
C VAL A 18 -11.78 -15.29 -4.17
N VAL A 19 -12.30 -14.18 -3.64
CA VAL A 19 -12.80 -14.10 -2.25
C VAL A 19 -14.32 -13.95 -2.15
N GLY A 20 -15.00 -13.66 -3.26
CA GLY A 20 -16.45 -13.43 -3.29
C GLY A 20 -16.86 -12.02 -2.83
N GLU A 21 -18.13 -11.71 -3.01
CA GLU A 21 -18.70 -10.37 -2.74
C GLU A 21 -18.70 -10.00 -1.25
N GLU A 22 -18.99 -10.97 -0.37
CA GLU A 22 -19.09 -10.75 1.07
C GLU A 22 -17.81 -10.14 1.67
N VAL A 23 -16.65 -10.68 1.32
CA VAL A 23 -15.34 -10.18 1.79
C VAL A 23 -15.04 -8.79 1.24
N ILE A 24 -15.40 -8.52 -0.01
CA ILE A 24 -15.17 -7.22 -0.64
C ILE A 24 -16.00 -6.13 0.06
N GLU A 25 -17.26 -6.42 0.36
CA GLU A 25 -18.15 -5.49 1.06
C GLU A 25 -17.75 -5.31 2.53
N GLU A 26 -17.25 -6.36 3.20
CA GLU A 26 -16.70 -6.24 4.55
C GLU A 26 -15.51 -5.28 4.59
N ILE A 27 -14.56 -5.42 3.66
CA ILE A 27 -13.40 -4.52 3.59
C ILE A 27 -13.85 -3.08 3.33
N ARG A 28 -14.80 -2.85 2.42
CA ARG A 28 -15.36 -1.51 2.15
C ARG A 28 -16.03 -0.91 3.37
N SER A 29 -16.83 -1.71 4.09
CA SER A 29 -17.51 -1.29 5.32
C SER A 29 -16.53 -0.88 6.42
N LEU A 30 -15.45 -1.65 6.60
CA LEU A 30 -14.40 -1.35 7.57
C LEU A 30 -13.58 -0.11 7.19
N ALA A 31 -13.41 0.15 5.89
CA ALA A 31 -12.68 1.31 5.39
C ALA A 31 -13.48 2.61 5.46
N GLU A 32 -14.82 2.54 5.41
CA GLU A 32 -15.70 3.73 5.40
C GLU A 32 -15.41 4.76 6.51
N PRO A 33 -15.29 4.39 7.80
CA PRO A 33 -14.97 5.36 8.86
C PRO A 33 -13.56 5.96 8.74
N LEU A 34 -12.68 5.38 7.91
CA LEU A 34 -11.31 5.81 7.66
C LEU A 34 -11.16 6.55 6.33
N ARG A 35 -12.25 6.82 5.61
CA ARG A 35 -12.22 7.52 4.33
C ARG A 35 -11.48 8.86 4.45
N GLY A 36 -10.47 9.07 3.61
CA GLY A 36 -9.61 10.25 3.62
C GLY A 36 -8.53 10.26 4.71
N ALA A 37 -8.42 9.22 5.54
CA ALA A 37 -7.32 9.08 6.49
C ALA A 37 -5.98 8.98 5.74
N ARG A 38 -4.97 9.69 6.25
CA ARG A 38 -3.63 9.72 5.68
C ARG A 38 -2.78 8.63 6.31
N VAL A 39 -2.23 7.73 5.50
CA VAL A 39 -1.40 6.61 5.96
C VAL A 39 -0.09 6.60 5.18
N VAL A 40 1.04 6.66 5.89
CA VAL A 40 2.37 6.53 5.30
C VAL A 40 2.97 5.19 5.71
N HIS A 41 3.34 4.37 4.73
CA HIS A 41 4.20 3.21 4.95
C HIS A 41 5.65 3.63 4.75
N VAL A 42 6.53 3.27 5.68
CA VAL A 42 7.97 3.58 5.60
C VAL A 42 8.78 2.31 5.79
N ASN A 43 9.68 2.00 4.86
CA ASN A 43 10.63 0.89 4.99
C ASN A 43 11.99 1.21 4.33
N ALA A 44 12.89 0.23 4.24
CA ALA A 44 14.26 0.42 3.76
C ALA A 44 14.45 0.20 2.24
N THR A 45 13.49 -0.40 1.53
CA THR A 45 13.64 -0.69 0.09
C THR A 45 12.31 -0.83 -0.62
N ALA A 46 12.23 -0.31 -1.84
CA ALA A 46 11.10 -0.53 -2.76
C ALA A 46 11.24 -1.83 -3.58
N PHE A 47 12.40 -2.49 -3.49
CA PHE A 47 12.79 -3.61 -4.32
C PHE A 47 13.35 -4.76 -3.50
N GLY A 48 12.94 -5.98 -3.84
CA GLY A 48 13.44 -7.19 -3.20
C GLY A 48 12.84 -7.43 -1.80
N GLY A 49 12.51 -8.69 -1.53
CA GLY A 49 11.94 -9.12 -0.25
C GLY A 49 10.41 -9.00 -0.17
N GLY A 50 9.82 -9.74 0.77
CA GLY A 50 8.36 -9.90 0.85
C GLY A 50 7.60 -8.63 1.27
N VAL A 51 8.22 -7.72 2.03
CA VAL A 51 7.56 -6.46 2.43
C VAL A 51 7.38 -5.53 1.22
N ALA A 52 8.41 -5.39 0.39
CA ALA A 52 8.33 -4.57 -0.82
C ALA A 52 7.28 -5.15 -1.80
N GLU A 53 7.30 -6.47 -2.01
CA GLU A 53 6.32 -7.16 -2.85
C GLU A 53 4.87 -6.97 -2.35
N MET A 54 4.67 -7.04 -1.03
CA MET A 54 3.36 -6.82 -0.40
C MET A 54 2.88 -5.37 -0.57
N LEU A 55 3.73 -4.38 -0.30
CA LEU A 55 3.34 -2.97 -0.34
C LEU A 55 3.02 -2.48 -1.76
N GLN A 56 3.64 -3.07 -2.79
CA GLN A 56 3.25 -2.82 -4.19
C GLN A 56 1.79 -3.17 -4.49
N THR A 57 1.16 -4.03 -3.69
CA THR A 57 -0.25 -4.39 -3.85
C THR A 57 -1.15 -3.77 -2.78
N LEU A 58 -0.70 -3.80 -1.52
CA LEU A 58 -1.50 -3.33 -0.39
C LEU A 58 -1.81 -1.83 -0.46
N VAL A 59 -0.79 -1.00 -0.77
CA VAL A 59 -0.97 0.46 -0.76
C VAL A 59 -1.97 0.92 -1.83
N PRO A 60 -1.91 0.45 -3.08
CA PRO A 60 -2.96 0.74 -4.07
C PRO A 60 -4.36 0.30 -3.65
N LEU A 61 -4.50 -0.85 -2.97
CA LEU A 61 -5.80 -1.32 -2.49
C LEU A 61 -6.35 -0.48 -1.33
N MET A 62 -5.48 0.05 -0.47
CA MET A 62 -5.88 1.03 0.56
C MET A 62 -6.39 2.32 -0.11
N CYS A 63 -5.76 2.76 -1.19
CA CYS A 63 -6.25 3.89 -1.98
C CYS A 63 -7.61 3.60 -2.64
N ASP A 64 -7.83 2.41 -3.20
CA ASP A 64 -9.09 2.02 -3.86
C ASP A 64 -10.30 2.06 -2.92
N VAL A 65 -10.09 1.75 -1.63
CA VAL A 65 -11.15 1.83 -0.60
C VAL A 65 -11.28 3.22 0.03
N GLY A 66 -10.50 4.20 -0.43
CA GLY A 66 -10.69 5.62 -0.12
C GLY A 66 -9.76 6.20 0.94
N LEU A 67 -8.66 5.53 1.29
CA LEU A 67 -7.60 6.13 2.13
C LEU A 67 -6.64 6.97 1.27
N ASP A 68 -6.02 7.99 1.87
CA ASP A 68 -4.87 8.71 1.30
C ASP A 68 -3.59 7.99 1.74
N ALA A 69 -3.32 6.82 1.12
CA ALA A 69 -2.20 5.97 1.46
C ALA A 69 -1.01 6.21 0.52
N GLU A 70 0.20 6.23 1.08
CA GLU A 70 1.44 6.35 0.30
C GLU A 70 2.55 5.49 0.90
N TRP A 71 3.57 5.20 0.09
CA TRP A 71 4.74 4.44 0.48
C TRP A 71 6.00 5.26 0.26
N GLN A 72 6.84 5.34 1.28
CA GLN A 72 8.14 5.99 1.24
C GLN A 72 9.25 5.02 1.65
N VAL A 73 10.41 5.16 1.00
CA VAL A 73 11.62 4.39 1.34
C VAL A 73 12.67 5.30 1.94
N ILE A 74 13.39 4.78 2.93
CA ILE A 74 14.55 5.44 3.52
C ILE A 74 15.77 5.15 2.66
N GLU A 75 16.38 6.20 2.11
CA GLU A 75 17.72 6.10 1.52
C GLU A 75 18.78 6.24 2.60
N GLY A 76 19.67 5.25 2.68
CA GLY A 76 20.92 5.37 3.40
C GLY A 76 22.00 5.98 2.52
N GLU A 77 22.84 6.83 3.10
CA GLU A 77 24.01 7.38 2.41
C GLU A 77 25.11 6.32 2.30
N ASP A 78 25.92 6.37 1.24
CA ASP A 78 27.00 5.41 1.02
C ASP A 78 27.96 5.32 2.23
N GLU A 79 28.15 6.42 2.97
CA GLU A 79 28.98 6.48 4.18
C GLU A 79 28.48 5.60 5.33
N PHE A 80 27.20 5.21 5.35
CA PHE A 80 26.66 4.32 6.36
C PHE A 80 27.01 2.84 6.11
N PHE A 81 27.28 2.47 4.85
CA PHE A 81 27.51 1.09 4.42
C PHE A 81 28.98 0.77 4.14
N ASN A 82 29.88 1.75 4.26
CA ASN A 82 31.34 1.61 4.12
C ASN A 82 32.04 1.76 5.47
#